data_AF-A0A3M1FWC7-F1
#
_entry.id   AF-A0A3M1FWC7-F1
#
_cell.length_a   1.000
_cell.length_b   1.000
_cell.length_c   1.000
_cell.angle_alpha   90.00
_cell.angle_beta   90.00
_cell.angle_gamma   90.00
#
_symmetry.space_group_name_H-M   'P 1'
#
loop_
_entity.id
_entity.type
_entity.pdbx_description
1 polymer ?
#
loop_
_entity_poly.entity_id
_entity_poly.type
_entity_poly.pdbx_seq_one_letter_code
_entity_poly.pdbx_strand_id
1 'polypeptide(L)'
;FSFALLLTVVFYIQLILANFLRHTDSGLAILSFPFAGGNLFPVVTQDIVKAINQARAELSLPPVEVWQVWLNTAHRLWAFVSYVLFLIFFFLLNKEPGLSSIKQLSLLLFFALTAQIILGAFVVFSLKEPFITSLHLVSGAFILALAFFTMLKCSVNEVSKA
;
A
#
# COMPACT_ATOMS: atom_id res chain seq x y z
N PHE A 1 -9.07 -20.45 -1.80
CA PHE A 1 -7.64 -20.48 -2.11
C PHE A 1 -7.29 -19.42 -3.15
N SER A 2 -7.94 -19.42 -4.32
CA SER A 2 -7.64 -18.48 -5.43
C SER A 2 -7.68 -17.00 -5.03
N PHE A 3 -8.62 -16.59 -4.16
CA PHE A 3 -8.69 -15.21 -3.67
C PHE A 3 -7.52 -14.87 -2.73
N ALA A 4 -7.14 -15.76 -1.81
CA ALA A 4 -6.01 -15.52 -0.90
C ALA A 4 -4.66 -15.46 -1.67
N LEU A 5 -4.52 -16.24 -2.73
CA LEU A 5 -3.39 -16.15 -3.66
C LEU A 5 -3.37 -14.80 -4.37
N LEU A 6 -4.51 -14.36 -4.93
CA LEU A 6 -4.65 -13.05 -5.55
C LEU A 6 -4.21 -11.92 -4.59
N LEU A 7 -4.67 -11.96 -3.33
CA LEU A 7 -4.28 -10.97 -2.31
C LEU A 7 -2.77 -10.95 -2.06
N THR A 8 -2.15 -12.13 -1.97
CA THR A 8 -0.70 -12.24 -1.77
C THR A 8 0.06 -11.62 -2.94
N VAL A 9 -0.39 -11.85 -4.18
CA VAL A 9 0.20 -11.28 -5.40
C VAL A 9 0.04 -9.76 -5.43
N VAL A 10 -1.16 -9.21 -5.16
CA VAL A 10 -1.36 -7.75 -5.20
C VAL A 10 -0.56 -7.03 -4.11
N PHE A 11 -0.42 -7.62 -2.92
CA PHE A 11 0.44 -7.08 -1.85
C PHE A 11 1.92 -7.15 -2.21
N TYR A 12 2.35 -8.20 -2.90
CA TYR A 12 3.72 -8.29 -3.41
C TYR A 12 4.00 -7.20 -4.45
N ILE A 13 3.08 -6.95 -5.38
CA ILE A 13 3.17 -5.82 -6.33
C ILE A 13 3.25 -4.49 -5.59
N GLN A 14 2.46 -4.30 -4.52
CA GLN A 14 2.53 -3.08 -3.70
C GLN A 14 3.92 -2.84 -3.11
N LEU A 15 4.60 -3.90 -2.64
CA LEU A 15 5.98 -3.82 -2.13
C LEU A 15 6.99 -3.51 -3.23
N ILE A 16 6.81 -4.06 -4.43
CA ILE A 16 7.65 -3.71 -5.59
C ILE A 16 7.51 -2.20 -5.88
N LEU A 17 6.29 -1.68 -6.01
CA LEU A 17 6.05 -0.25 -6.24
C LEU A 17 6.67 0.61 -5.14
N ALA A 18 6.55 0.20 -3.87
CA ALA A 18 7.18 0.88 -2.73
C ALA A 18 8.70 0.90 -2.84
N ASN A 19 9.32 -0.21 -3.26
CA ASN A 19 10.75 -0.32 -3.44
C ASN A 19 11.25 0.62 -4.55
N PHE A 20 10.54 0.68 -5.68
CA PHE A 20 10.85 1.62 -6.76
C PHE A 20 10.74 3.07 -6.28
N LEU A 21 9.70 3.43 -5.52
CA LEU A 21 9.57 4.76 -4.92
C LEU A 21 10.79 5.17 -4.08
N ARG A 22 11.37 4.22 -3.32
CA ARG A 22 12.56 4.46 -2.50
C ARG A 22 13.81 4.64 -3.36
N HIS A 23 14.04 3.77 -4.33
CA HIS A 23 15.26 3.79 -5.16
C HIS A 23 15.30 4.97 -6.15
N THR A 24 14.14 5.54 -6.46
CA THR A 24 14.00 6.67 -7.39
C THR A 24 13.72 7.99 -6.68
N ASP A 25 13.76 8.02 -5.36
CA ASP A 25 13.39 9.16 -4.51
C ASP A 25 12.02 9.80 -4.81
N SER A 26 11.14 9.02 -5.43
CA SER A 26 9.79 9.44 -5.80
C SER A 26 8.81 9.49 -4.61
N GLY A 27 9.23 9.05 -3.42
CA GLY A 27 8.37 8.94 -2.23
C GLY A 27 7.71 10.26 -1.79
N LEU A 28 8.33 11.40 -2.09
CA LEU A 28 7.78 12.74 -1.82
C LEU A 28 7.30 13.47 -3.08
N ALA A 29 7.15 12.80 -4.24
CA ALA A 29 6.73 13.47 -5.48
C ALA A 29 5.39 14.20 -5.32
N ILE A 30 4.51 13.70 -4.46
CA ILE A 30 3.29 14.37 -4.02
C ILE A 30 3.37 14.57 -2.49
N LEU A 31 3.32 15.83 -2.05
CA LEU A 31 3.49 16.23 -0.65
C LEU A 31 2.19 16.25 0.18
N SER A 32 1.07 15.85 -0.43
CA SER A 32 -0.24 15.75 0.20
C SER A 32 -0.72 14.30 0.29
N PHE A 33 -1.66 14.03 1.19
CA PHE A 33 -2.33 12.73 1.35
C PHE A 33 -3.73 12.96 1.94
N PRO A 34 -4.78 12.19 1.53
CA PRO A 34 -4.77 11.15 0.51
C PRO A 34 -4.84 11.71 -0.93
N PHE A 35 -5.31 12.94 -1.07
CA PHE A 35 -5.47 13.61 -2.36
C PHE A 35 -4.16 14.23 -2.83
N ALA A 36 -4.00 14.30 -4.16
CA ALA A 36 -2.94 15.04 -4.83
C ALA A 36 -3.55 16.32 -5.41
N GLY A 37 -3.31 17.46 -4.75
CA GLY A 37 -3.91 18.74 -5.18
C GLY A 37 -5.44 18.71 -5.21
N GLY A 38 -6.06 18.08 -4.22
CA GLY A 38 -7.52 17.95 -4.11
C GLY A 38 -8.16 16.83 -4.96
N ASN A 39 -7.40 16.17 -5.83
CA ASN A 39 -7.90 15.08 -6.67
C ASN A 39 -7.34 13.72 -6.21
N LEU A 40 -8.17 12.68 -6.25
CA LEU A 40 -7.71 11.31 -5.99
C LEU A 40 -6.88 10.77 -7.17
N PHE A 41 -7.23 11.21 -8.37
CA PHE A 41 -6.51 10.95 -9.62
C PHE A 41 -5.94 12.28 -10.13
N PRO A 42 -4.68 12.61 -9.81
CA PRO A 42 -4.10 13.84 -10.31
C PRO A 42 -3.98 13.78 -11.83
N VAL A 43 -4.41 14.86 -12.48
CA VAL A 43 -4.01 15.13 -13.86
C VAL A 43 -2.52 15.46 -13.82
N VAL A 44 -1.69 14.66 -14.48
CA VAL A 44 -0.23 14.88 -14.50
C VAL A 44 0.15 15.53 -15.83
N THR A 45 0.28 16.86 -15.81
CA THR A 45 0.80 17.65 -16.94
C THR A 45 2.13 18.28 -16.59
N GLN A 46 2.87 18.73 -17.60
CA GLN A 46 4.15 19.44 -17.41
C GLN A 46 3.99 20.69 -16.53
N ASP A 47 2.89 21.44 -16.69
CA ASP A 47 2.64 22.64 -15.88
C ASP A 47 2.36 22.32 -14.42
N ILE A 48 1.65 21.22 -14.14
CA ILE A 48 1.41 20.75 -12.77
C ILE A 48 2.72 20.29 -12.12
N VAL A 49 3.60 19.61 -12.87
CA VAL A 49 4.92 19.21 -12.34
C VAL A 49 5.81 20.41 -12.06
N LYS A 50 5.75 21.47 -12.89
CA LYS A 50 6.43 22.74 -12.58
C LYS A 50 5.93 23.35 -11.27
N ALA A 51 4.61 23.40 -11.07
CA ALA A 51 4.03 23.90 -9.82
C ALA A 51 4.44 23.04 -8.60
N ILE A 52 4.47 21.72 -8.75
CA ILE A 52 4.99 20.80 -7.72
C ILE A 52 6.46 21.13 -7.41
N ASN A 53 7.30 21.33 -8.42
CA ASN A 53 8.72 21.64 -8.23
C ASN A 53 8.96 23.02 -7.60
N GLN A 54 8.08 23.99 -7.85
CA GLN A 54 8.11 25.29 -7.15
C GLN A 54 7.83 25.10 -5.65
N ALA A 55 6.76 24.39 -5.29
CA ALA A 55 6.44 24.11 -3.88
C ALA A 55 7.54 23.27 -3.19
N ARG A 56 8.18 22.35 -3.92
CA ARG A 56 9.32 21.55 -3.42
C ARG A 56 10.54 22.41 -3.13
N ALA A 57 10.81 23.43 -3.95
CA ALA A 57 11.92 24.34 -3.75
C ALA A 57 11.80 25.13 -2.43
N GLU A 58 10.59 25.52 -2.02
CA GLU A 58 10.32 26.17 -0.73
C GLU A 58 10.71 25.29 0.47
N LEU A 59 10.66 23.96 0.29
CA LEU A 59 11.05 22.96 1.29
C LEU A 59 12.48 22.43 1.09
N SER A 60 13.28 23.06 0.21
CA SER A 60 14.63 22.60 -0.15
C SER A 60 14.69 21.14 -0.64
N LEU A 61 13.63 20.67 -1.30
CA LEU A 61 13.56 19.34 -1.91
C LEU A 61 14.01 19.39 -3.38
N PRO A 62 14.73 18.36 -3.88
CA PRO A 62 15.14 18.31 -5.29
C PRO A 62 13.91 18.23 -6.21
N PRO A 63 13.99 18.71 -7.47
CA PRO A 63 12.88 18.60 -8.41
C PRO A 63 12.55 17.13 -8.71
N VAL A 64 11.31 16.88 -9.14
CA VAL A 64 10.84 15.58 -9.62
C VAL A 64 10.35 15.67 -11.05
N GLU A 65 10.45 14.54 -11.74
CA GLU A 65 9.98 14.34 -13.10
C GLU A 65 8.53 13.83 -13.14
N VAL A 66 7.88 13.99 -14.29
CA VAL A 66 6.51 13.49 -14.56
C VAL A 66 6.34 12.01 -14.21
N TRP A 67 7.32 11.18 -14.55
CA TRP A 67 7.24 9.74 -14.29
C TRP A 67 7.34 9.40 -12.79
N GLN A 68 8.04 10.20 -11.98
CA GLN A 68 8.14 10.02 -10.53
C GLN A 68 6.79 10.33 -9.87
N VAL A 69 6.09 11.35 -10.37
CA VAL A 69 4.70 11.65 -9.95
C VAL A 69 3.78 10.48 -10.30
N TRP A 70 3.85 9.94 -11.52
CA TRP A 70 3.08 8.75 -11.90
C TRP A 70 3.39 7.53 -11.04
N LEU A 71 4.66 7.26 -10.74
CA LEU A 71 5.05 6.16 -9.86
C LEU A 71 4.48 6.33 -8.45
N ASN A 72 4.51 7.55 -7.90
CA ASN A 72 3.92 7.87 -6.60
C ASN A 72 2.40 7.68 -6.60
N THR A 73 1.71 8.18 -7.63
CA THR A 73 0.26 7.99 -7.81
C THR A 73 -0.09 6.52 -7.98
N ALA A 74 0.67 5.76 -8.77
CA ALA A 74 0.45 4.34 -9.01
C ALA A 74 0.52 3.52 -7.71
N HIS A 75 1.53 3.77 -6.87
CA HIS A 75 1.66 3.12 -5.57
C HIS A 75 0.47 3.42 -4.65
N ARG A 76 -0.04 4.66 -4.63
CA ARG A 76 -1.20 5.05 -3.81
C ARG A 76 -2.49 4.42 -4.30
N LEU A 77 -2.71 4.46 -5.62
CA LEU A 77 -3.89 3.86 -6.23
C LEU A 77 -3.89 2.34 -6.05
N TRP A 78 -2.73 1.70 -6.22
CA TRP A 78 -2.60 0.26 -6.00
C TRP A 78 -2.79 -0.12 -4.54
N ALA A 79 -2.37 0.72 -3.58
CA ALA A 79 -2.68 0.54 -2.16
C ALA A 79 -4.19 0.53 -1.91
N PHE A 80 -4.92 1.48 -2.50
CA PHE A 80 -6.37 1.57 -2.38
C PHE A 80 -7.07 0.34 -2.96
N VAL A 81 -6.73 -0.05 -4.19
CA VAL A 81 -7.28 -1.25 -4.85
C VAL A 81 -6.98 -2.51 -4.02
N SER A 82 -5.74 -2.66 -3.56
CA SER A 82 -5.32 -3.79 -2.72
C SER A 82 -6.11 -3.87 -1.42
N TYR A 83 -6.35 -2.73 -0.76
CA TYR A 83 -7.14 -2.66 0.46
C TYR A 83 -8.62 -3.00 0.22
N VAL A 84 -9.22 -2.51 -0.87
CA VAL A 84 -10.60 -2.85 -1.25
C VAL A 84 -10.76 -4.36 -1.53
N LEU A 85 -9.83 -4.94 -2.31
CA LEU A 85 -9.82 -6.39 -2.56
C LEU A 85 -9.71 -7.19 -1.26
N PHE A 86 -8.87 -6.72 -0.33
CA PHE A 86 -8.75 -7.33 0.98
C PHE A 86 -10.04 -7.21 1.79
N LEU A 87 -10.73 -6.07 1.80
CA LEU A 87 -12.00 -5.92 2.49
C LEU A 87 -13.06 -6.89 1.95
N ILE A 88 -13.13 -7.07 0.63
CA ILE A 88 -14.03 -8.06 0.01
C ILE A 88 -13.70 -9.46 0.55
N PHE A 89 -12.44 -9.88 0.50
CA PHE A 89 -12.00 -11.16 1.06
C PHE A 89 -12.33 -11.29 2.55
N PHE A 90 -12.06 -10.25 3.34
CA PHE A 90 -12.33 -10.22 4.78
C PHE A 90 -13.81 -10.46 5.08
N PHE A 91 -14.73 -9.77 4.39
CA PHE A 91 -16.16 -9.96 4.61
C PHE A 91 -16.67 -11.31 4.10
N LEU A 92 -16.16 -11.82 2.97
CA LEU A 92 -16.50 -13.14 2.47
C LEU A 92 -16.04 -14.24 3.44
N LEU A 93 -14.79 -14.17 3.89
CA LEU A 93 -14.23 -15.13 4.84
C LEU A 93 -15.02 -15.15 6.16
N ASN A 94 -15.47 -13.99 6.64
CA ASN A 94 -16.21 -13.92 7.90
C ASN A 94 -17.60 -14.57 7.83
N LYS A 95 -18.17 -14.74 6.64
CA LYS A 95 -19.43 -15.49 6.44
C LYS A 95 -19.25 -17.01 6.49
N GLU A 96 -18.04 -17.51 6.26
CA GLU A 96 -17.76 -18.95 6.22
C GLU A 96 -17.71 -19.57 7.63
N PRO A 97 -18.51 -20.61 7.95
CA PRO A 97 -18.44 -21.29 9.24
C PRO A 97 -17.18 -22.16 9.36
N GLY A 98 -16.71 -22.38 10.60
CA GLY A 98 -15.63 -23.34 10.89
C GLY A 98 -14.20 -22.88 10.58
N LEU A 99 -13.96 -21.60 10.26
CA LEU A 99 -12.63 -21.06 9.88
C LEU A 99 -12.01 -20.12 10.94
N SER A 100 -12.21 -20.39 12.22
CA SER A 100 -11.84 -19.47 13.33
C SER A 100 -10.38 -19.00 13.28
N SER A 101 -9.42 -19.90 13.05
CA SER A 101 -7.99 -19.54 12.96
C SER A 101 -7.69 -18.61 11.78
N ILE A 102 -8.30 -18.83 10.60
CA ILE A 102 -8.10 -17.97 9.42
C ILE A 102 -8.76 -16.60 9.65
N LYS A 103 -9.93 -16.57 10.29
CA LYS A 103 -10.61 -15.30 10.65
C LYS A 103 -9.77 -14.45 11.61
N GLN A 104 -9.10 -15.07 12.59
CA GLN A 104 -8.18 -14.35 13.48
C GLN A 104 -7.00 -13.73 12.73
N LEU A 105 -6.38 -14.48 11.81
CA LEU A 105 -5.31 -13.95 10.95
C LEU A 105 -5.81 -12.82 10.06
N SER A 106 -7.02 -12.97 9.50
CA SER A 106 -7.64 -11.94 8.67
C SER A 106 -7.99 -10.67 9.46
N LEU A 107 -8.36 -10.80 10.74
CA LEU A 107 -8.58 -9.67 11.63
C LEU A 107 -7.26 -8.94 11.95
N LEU A 108 -6.18 -9.70 12.20
CA LEU A 108 -4.86 -9.12 12.37
C LEU A 108 -4.40 -8.38 11.09
N LEU A 109 -4.61 -8.96 9.91
CA LEU A 109 -4.35 -8.30 8.62
C LEU A 109 -5.12 -7.00 8.46
N PHE A 110 -6.39 -6.96 8.88
CA PHE A 110 -7.22 -5.75 8.79
C PHE A 110 -6.60 -4.59 9.58
N PHE A 111 -6.24 -4.84 10.84
CA PHE A 111 -5.59 -3.81 11.67
C PHE A 111 -4.21 -3.43 11.13
N ALA A 112 -3.41 -4.41 10.70
CA ALA A 112 -2.08 -4.16 10.15
C ALA A 112 -2.12 -3.31 8.86
N LEU A 113 -3.03 -3.62 7.92
CA LEU A 113 -3.22 -2.84 6.70
C LEU A 113 -3.74 -1.42 6.98
N THR A 114 -4.66 -1.27 7.93
CA THR A 114 -5.14 0.05 8.34
C THR A 114 -3.99 0.88 8.92
N ALA A 115 -3.19 0.29 9.81
CA ALA A 115 -2.00 0.93 10.35
C ALA A 115 -0.97 1.26 9.26
N GLN A 116 -0.82 0.41 8.24
CA GLN A 116 0.08 0.64 7.11
C GLN A 116 -0.30 1.88 6.30
N ILE A 117 -1.59 2.10 6.04
CA ILE A 117 -2.10 3.29 5.34
C ILE A 117 -1.82 4.55 6.16
N ILE A 118 -2.06 4.49 7.47
CA ILE A 118 -1.77 5.59 8.41
C ILE A 118 -0.28 5.90 8.43
N LEU A 119 0.58 4.88 8.54
CA LEU A 119 2.03 5.03 8.47
C LEU A 119 2.46 5.65 7.13
N GLY A 120 1.86 5.24 6.01
CA GLY A 120 2.14 5.83 4.70
C GLY A 120 1.82 7.33 4.62
N ALA A 121 0.73 7.77 5.26
CA ALA A 121 0.43 9.19 5.40
C ALA A 121 1.49 9.92 6.25
N PHE A 122 1.91 9.32 7.37
CA PHE A 122 2.97 9.89 8.19
C PHE A 122 4.32 9.96 7.48
N VAL A 123 4.67 9.01 6.60
CA VAL A 123 5.87 9.12 5.75
C VAL A 123 5.84 10.40 4.91
N VAL A 124 4.68 10.77 4.36
CA VAL A 124 4.54 12.00 3.57
C VAL A 124 4.62 13.23 4.47
N PHE A 125 3.83 13.27 5.55
CA PHE A 125 3.74 14.43 6.44
C PHE A 125 5.03 14.71 7.23
N SER A 126 5.82 13.68 7.51
CA SER A 126 7.13 13.80 8.15
C SER A 126 8.28 14.06 7.16
N LEU A 127 7.97 14.26 5.87
CA LEU A 127 8.97 14.43 4.81
C LEU A 127 9.98 13.27 4.74
N LYS A 128 9.47 12.03 4.76
CA LYS A 128 10.26 10.77 4.78
C LYS A 128 11.23 10.71 5.96
N GLU A 129 10.76 11.02 7.17
CA GLU A 129 11.58 10.82 8.37
C GLU A 129 12.06 9.34 8.42
N PRO A 130 13.37 9.08 8.67
CA PRO A 130 13.97 7.75 8.52
C PRO A 130 13.32 6.65 9.37
N PHE A 131 12.95 6.93 10.62
CA PHE A 131 12.34 5.95 11.52
C PHE A 131 10.93 5.57 11.04
N ILE A 132 10.07 6.56 10.76
CA ILE A 132 8.70 6.34 10.26
C ILE A 132 8.74 5.60 8.92
N THR A 133 9.64 6.00 8.01
CA THR A 133 9.80 5.35 6.69
C THR A 133 10.25 3.90 6.83
N SER A 134 11.17 3.62 7.75
CA SER A 134 11.65 2.25 8.01
C SER A 134 10.57 1.39 8.65
N LEU A 135 9.82 1.95 9.60
CA LEU A 135 8.69 1.27 10.24
C LEU A 135 7.65 0.89 9.18
N HIS A 136 7.24 1.83 8.33
CA HIS A 136 6.32 1.59 7.22
C HIS A 136 6.81 0.48 6.27
N LEU A 137 8.11 0.45 5.93
CA LEU A 137 8.68 -0.59 5.08
C LEU A 137 8.58 -1.98 5.73
N VAL A 138 9.04 -2.10 6.98
CA VAL A 138 9.10 -3.38 7.69
C VAL A 138 7.70 -3.91 7.98
N SER A 139 6.75 -3.05 8.36
CA SER A 139 5.35 -3.45 8.55
C SER A 139 4.71 -3.90 7.22
N GLY A 140 5.06 -3.29 6.09
CA GLY A 140 4.63 -3.75 4.77
C GLY A 140 5.11 -5.17 4.45
N ALA A 141 6.38 -5.48 4.74
CA ALA A 141 6.92 -6.83 4.57
C ALA A 141 6.24 -7.85 5.51
N PHE A 142 5.97 -7.45 6.77
CA PHE A 142 5.23 -8.27 7.73
C PHE A 142 3.81 -8.59 7.25
N ILE A 143 3.10 -7.62 6.69
CA ILE A 143 1.76 -7.81 6.11
C ILE A 143 1.79 -8.83 4.97
N LEU A 144 2.78 -8.77 4.08
CA LEU A 144 2.93 -9.78 3.02
C LEU A 144 3.17 -11.18 3.60
N ALA A 145 4.04 -11.30 4.60
CA ALA A 145 4.29 -12.58 5.26
C ALA A 145 3.02 -13.15 5.90
N LEU A 146 2.23 -12.30 6.55
CA LEU A 146 0.96 -12.69 7.17
C LEU A 146 -0.11 -13.07 6.13
N ALA A 147 -0.16 -12.38 4.98
CA ALA A 147 -1.05 -12.72 3.87
C ALA A 147 -0.67 -14.07 3.24
N PHE A 148 0.62 -14.30 3.01
CA PHE A 148 1.13 -15.58 2.54
C PHE A 148 0.79 -16.73 3.50
N PHE A 149 0.97 -16.52 4.81
CA PHE A 149 0.60 -17.52 5.81
C PHE A 149 -0.91 -17.80 5.83
N THR A 150 -1.73 -16.76 5.69
CA THR A 150 -3.19 -16.90 5.57
C THR A 150 -3.57 -17.70 4.32
N MET A 151 -2.92 -17.44 3.19
CA MET A 151 -3.10 -18.19 1.94
C MET A 151 -2.75 -19.68 2.13
N LEU A 152 -1.63 -20.00 2.77
CA LEU A 152 -1.26 -21.39 3.07
C LEU A 152 -2.32 -22.08 3.92
N LYS A 153 -2.82 -21.41 4.97
CA LYS A 153 -3.91 -21.95 5.81
C LYS A 153 -5.19 -22.20 5.01
N CYS A 154 -5.56 -21.30 4.10
CA CYS A 154 -6.69 -21.52 3.19
C CYS A 154 -6.47 -22.73 2.28
N SER A 155 -5.24 -22.96 1.78
CA SER A 155 -4.93 -24.08 0.89
C SER A 155 -5.08 -25.44 1.58
N VAL A 156 -4.56 -25.56 2.81
CA VAL A 156 -4.64 -26.80 3.59
C VAL A 156 -6.09 -27.14 3.91
N ASN A 157 -6.89 -26.14 4.28
CA ASN A 157 -8.31 -26.35 4.60
C ASN A 157 -9.16 -26.73 3.38
N GLU A 158 -8.78 -26.35 2.17
CA GLU A 158 -9.46 -26.81 0.95
C GLU A 158 -9.11 -28.26 0.64
N VAL A 159 -7.83 -28.63 0.76
CA VAL A 159 -7.39 -30.03 0.58
C VAL A 159 -8.07 -30.95 1.59
N SER A 160 -8.27 -30.52 2.84
CA SER A 160 -8.96 -31.35 3.85
C SER A 160 -10.46 -31.53 3.61
N LYS A 161 -11.07 -30.74 2.71
CA LYS A 161 -12.51 -30.82 2.39
C LYS A 161 -12.81 -31.61 1.11
N ALA A 162 -11.80 -31.87 0.27
CA ALA A 162 -11.89 -32.63 -0.97
C ALA A 162 -11.72 -34.13 -0.70
#